data_AF-A0A2M9IKW2-F1
#
_entry.id   AF-A0A2M9IKW2-F1
#
_cell.length_a   1.000
_cell.length_b   1.000
_cell.length_c   1.000
_cell.angle_alpha   90.00
_cell.angle_beta   90.00
_cell.angle_gamma   90.00
#
_symmetry.space_group_name_H-M   'P 1'
#
loop_
_entity.id
_entity.type
_entity.pdbx_description
1 polymer ?
#
loop_
_entity_poly.entity_id
_entity_poly.type
_entity_poly.pdbx_seq_one_letter_code
_entity_poly.pdbx_strand_id
1 'polypeptide(L)'
;MAGAAVLGTAPEGADPTGRYRSCDDDDRFVVVGAEYRYGGSSEGALAHYREAARADGWRPRSAAKRGTVPGCFTKSMGGTTAYLGIEGPDDGLLQVEIVADHAGSQWC
;
A
#
# COMPACT_ATOMS: atom_id res chain seq x y z
N MET A 1 -3.84 9.31 12.39
CA MET A 1 -4.48 8.26 11.56
C MET A 1 -3.70 6.96 11.76
N ALA A 2 -4.21 6.03 12.57
CA ALA A 2 -3.51 4.82 13.03
C ALA A 2 -3.37 3.71 11.95
N GLY A 3 -3.17 4.09 10.68
CA GLY A 3 -3.03 3.17 9.57
C GLY A 3 -2.17 3.68 8.41
N ALA A 4 -1.74 4.94 8.43
CA ALA A 4 -0.81 5.48 7.43
C ALA A 4 0.66 5.38 7.87
N ALA A 5 0.93 4.72 9.00
CA ALA A 5 2.29 4.55 9.52
C ALA A 5 3.16 3.73 8.56
N VAL A 6 2.56 2.75 7.89
CA VAL A 6 3.22 1.94 6.85
C VAL A 6 3.75 2.80 5.69
N LEU A 7 3.11 3.92 5.33
CA LEU A 7 3.63 4.87 4.33
C LEU A 7 4.87 5.65 4.80
N GLY A 8 5.31 5.44 6.03
CA GLY A 8 6.52 6.05 6.61
C GLY A 8 7.68 5.07 6.74
N THR A 9 7.47 3.77 6.51
CA THR A 9 8.50 2.75 6.69
C THR A 9 9.17 2.48 5.36
N ALA A 10 10.11 3.33 4.96
CA ALA A 10 10.89 3.11 3.75
C ALA A 10 11.81 1.86 3.90
N PRO A 11 12.01 1.05 2.85
CA PRO A 11 13.08 0.05 2.84
C PRO A 11 14.46 0.70 3.04
N GLU A 12 15.44 -0.07 3.52
CA GLU A 12 16.81 0.44 3.66
C GLU A 12 17.37 0.88 2.30
N GLY A 13 17.97 2.08 2.25
CA GLY A 13 18.48 2.66 1.01
C GLY A 13 17.41 3.26 0.09
N ALA A 14 16.15 3.35 0.53
CA ALA A 14 15.11 4.07 -0.18
C ALA A 14 15.06 5.54 0.25
N ASP A 15 15.10 6.45 -0.73
CA ASP A 15 15.00 7.88 -0.51
C ASP A 15 13.57 8.37 -0.80
N PRO A 16 12.88 9.03 0.15
CA PRO A 16 11.54 9.53 -0.08
C PRO A 16 11.54 10.64 -1.14
N THR A 17 10.71 10.49 -2.17
CA THR A 17 10.56 11.51 -3.24
C THR A 17 9.29 12.32 -3.08
N GLY A 18 8.24 11.76 -2.47
CA GLY A 18 6.96 12.45 -2.38
C GLY A 18 5.96 11.78 -1.46
N ARG A 19 4.95 12.55 -1.07
CA ARG A 19 3.69 12.08 -0.49
C ARG A 19 2.54 12.76 -1.21
N TYR A 20 1.51 11.99 -1.51
CA TYR A 20 0.33 12.50 -2.20
C TYR A 20 -0.95 12.07 -1.49
N ARG A 21 -2.01 12.84 -1.73
CA ARG A 21 -3.37 12.53 -1.32
C ARG A 21 -4.31 12.92 -2.45
N SER A 22 -5.29 12.07 -2.72
CA SER A 22 -6.37 12.34 -3.66
C SER A 22 -7.69 11.92 -3.02
N CYS A 23 -8.74 12.67 -3.32
CA CYS A 23 -10.11 12.29 -3.02
C CYS A 23 -10.85 12.26 -4.35
N ASP A 24 -11.44 11.12 -4.68
CA ASP A 24 -12.40 11.03 -5.77
C ASP A 24 -13.79 11.07 -5.15
N ASP A 25 -14.48 12.20 -5.34
CA ASP A 25 -15.81 12.41 -4.78
C ASP A 25 -16.90 11.66 -5.57
N ASP A 26 -16.64 11.33 -6.84
CA ASP A 26 -17.59 10.64 -7.73
C ASP A 26 -17.63 9.15 -7.40
N ASP A 27 -16.45 8.52 -7.29
CA ASP A 27 -16.30 7.10 -6.97
C ASP A 27 -16.16 6.84 -5.45
N ARG A 28 -16.09 7.90 -4.64
CA ARG A 28 -16.05 7.89 -3.17
C ARG A 28 -14.90 7.06 -2.60
N PHE A 29 -13.72 7.21 -3.18
CA PHE A 29 -12.48 6.66 -2.65
C PHE A 29 -11.48 7.76 -2.26
N VAL A 30 -10.70 7.47 -1.23
CA VAL A 30 -9.60 8.33 -0.77
C VAL A 30 -8.30 7.58 -0.97
N VAL A 31 -7.33 8.22 -1.62
CA VAL A 31 -5.97 7.69 -1.80
C VAL A 31 -5.00 8.53 -0.99
N VAL A 32 -4.11 7.86 -0.26
CA VAL A 32 -2.90 8.46 0.30
C VAL A 32 -1.71 7.58 -0.03
N GLY A 33 -0.62 8.16 -0.53
CA GLY A 33 0.54 7.40 -0.94
C GLY A 33 1.87 8.08 -0.66
N ALA A 34 2.93 7.29 -0.77
CA ALA A 34 4.31 7.70 -0.66
C ALA A 34 5.10 7.08 -1.81
N GLU A 35 6.05 7.86 -2.32
CA GLU A 35 6.96 7.44 -3.38
C GLU A 35 8.40 7.49 -2.87
N TYR A 36 9.19 6.53 -3.33
CA TYR A 36 10.60 6.40 -2.98
C TYR A 36 11.45 6.12 -4.21
N ARG A 37 12.62 6.75 -4.28
CA ARG A 37 13.73 6.24 -5.11
C ARG A 37 14.34 5.06 -4.40
N TYR A 38 14.36 3.91 -5.06
CA TYR A 38 14.84 2.67 -4.46
C TYR A 38 15.56 1.81 -5.51
N GLY A 39 16.85 1.57 -5.29
CA GLY A 39 17.68 0.74 -6.16
C GLY A 39 17.70 -0.75 -5.80
N GLY A 40 16.92 -1.17 -4.80
CA GLY A 40 16.81 -2.58 -4.41
C GLY A 40 15.83 -3.37 -5.30
N SER A 41 15.56 -4.62 -4.93
CA SER A 41 14.63 -5.48 -5.69
C SER A 41 13.18 -5.34 -5.24
N SER A 42 12.24 -5.67 -6.13
CA SER A 42 10.80 -5.77 -5.80
C SER A 42 10.55 -6.79 -4.71
N GLU A 43 11.26 -7.92 -4.71
CA GLU A 43 11.17 -8.91 -3.64
C GLU A 43 11.59 -8.34 -2.29
N GLY A 44 12.68 -7.56 -2.25
CA GLY A 44 13.16 -6.89 -1.04
C GLY A 44 12.16 -5.85 -0.52
N ALA A 45 11.60 -5.02 -1.42
CA ALA A 45 10.55 -4.08 -1.06
C ALA A 45 9.30 -4.79 -0.51
N LEU A 46 8.85 -5.85 -1.17
CA LEU A 46 7.71 -6.65 -0.75
C LEU A 46 7.93 -7.35 0.59
N ALA A 47 9.13 -7.87 0.85
CA ALA A 47 9.49 -8.48 2.13
C ALA A 47 9.45 -7.44 3.25
N HIS A 48 10.05 -6.27 3.03
CA HIS A 48 10.02 -5.15 3.97
C HIS A 48 8.59 -4.71 4.29
N TYR A 49 7.78 -4.43 3.27
CA TYR A 49 6.41 -3.97 3.47
C TYR A 49 5.48 -5.06 4.01
N ARG A 50 5.75 -6.34 3.77
CA ARG A 50 5.01 -7.43 4.42
C ARG A 50 5.17 -7.38 5.94
N GLU A 51 6.38 -7.16 6.44
CA GLU A 51 6.63 -7.05 7.88
C GLU A 51 6.04 -5.76 8.45
N ALA A 52 6.25 -4.62 7.79
CA ALA A 52 5.67 -3.34 8.20
C ALA A 52 4.13 -3.36 8.23
N ALA A 53 3.51 -3.93 7.19
CA ALA A 53 2.07 -4.09 7.08
C ALA A 53 1.53 -4.96 8.24
N ARG A 54 2.17 -6.11 8.53
CA ARG A 54 1.79 -6.97 9.65
C ARG A 54 1.90 -6.26 11.00
N ALA A 55 2.98 -5.51 11.21
CA ALA A 55 3.20 -4.75 12.44
C ALA A 55 2.13 -3.66 12.64
N ASP A 56 1.65 -3.05 11.55
CA ASP A 56 0.54 -2.09 11.55
C ASP A 56 -0.84 -2.77 11.39
N GLY A 57 -0.94 -4.09 11.57
CA GLY A 57 -2.21 -4.82 11.61
C GLY A 57 -2.91 -5.02 10.26
N TRP A 58 -2.25 -4.75 9.15
CA TRP A 58 -2.70 -5.11 7.81
C TRP A 58 -2.56 -6.62 7.57
N ARG A 59 -3.41 -7.15 6.69
CA ARG A 59 -3.45 -8.58 6.37
C ARG A 59 -3.33 -8.80 4.86
N PRO A 60 -2.61 -9.84 4.39
CA PRO A 60 -2.54 -10.13 2.96
C PRO A 60 -3.94 -10.29 2.34
N ARG A 61 -4.18 -9.68 1.19
CA ARG A 61 -5.43 -9.86 0.46
C ARG A 61 -5.45 -11.25 -0.20
N SER A 62 -6.49 -12.03 0.08
CA SER A 62 -6.77 -13.27 -0.65
C SER A 62 -7.56 -12.95 -1.93
N ALA A 63 -7.04 -13.34 -3.09
CA ALA A 63 -7.78 -13.28 -4.34
C ALA A 63 -8.93 -14.30 -4.35
N ALA A 64 -10.08 -13.91 -4.90
CA ALA A 64 -11.27 -14.77 -4.98
C ALA A 64 -11.06 -16.06 -5.82
N LYS A 65 -10.00 -16.11 -6.65
CA LYS A 65 -9.58 -17.29 -7.39
C LYS A 65 -8.09 -17.55 -7.16
N ARG A 66 -7.80 -18.31 -6.10
CA ARG A 66 -6.51 -18.97 -5.79
C ARG A 66 -5.29 -18.05 -5.69
N GLY A 67 -5.03 -17.54 -4.49
CA GLY A 67 -3.72 -17.02 -4.10
C GLY A 67 -3.80 -15.70 -3.32
N THR A 68 -2.70 -15.33 -2.68
CA THR A 68 -2.50 -13.97 -2.17
C THR A 68 -2.01 -13.09 -3.31
N VAL A 69 -2.54 -11.87 -3.46
CA VAL A 69 -1.96 -10.89 -4.40
C VAL A 69 -0.70 -10.33 -3.73
N PRO A 70 0.52 -10.57 -4.28
CA PRO A 70 1.75 -10.04 -3.71
C PRO A 70 1.68 -8.51 -3.66
N GLY A 71 2.11 -7.91 -2.55
CA GLY A 71 2.07 -6.44 -2.39
C GLY A 71 0.68 -5.87 -2.10
N CYS A 72 -0.35 -6.70 -1.95
CA CYS A 72 -1.70 -6.25 -1.62
C CYS A 72 -2.12 -6.69 -0.21
N PHE A 73 -2.50 -5.73 0.62
CA PHE A 73 -2.95 -5.95 1.98
C PHE A 73 -4.24 -5.20 2.26
N THR A 74 -5.00 -5.65 3.26
CA THR A 74 -6.23 -4.99 3.69
C THR A 74 -6.25 -4.75 5.19
N LYS A 75 -6.95 -3.69 5.60
CA LYS A 75 -7.22 -3.35 6.99
C LYS A 75 -8.58 -2.68 7.09
N SER A 76 -9.37 -3.04 8.10
CA SER A 76 -10.62 -2.32 8.36
C SER A 76 -10.29 -1.00 9.06
N MET A 77 -10.81 0.11 8.52
CA MET A 77 -10.65 1.46 9.06
C MET A 77 -12.00 2.17 9.04
N GLY A 78 -12.53 2.51 10.22
CA GLY A 78 -13.76 3.30 10.32
C GLY A 78 -15.00 2.65 9.67
N GLY A 79 -15.05 1.32 9.59
CA GLY A 79 -16.14 0.59 8.91
C GLY A 79 -15.94 0.35 7.41
N THR A 80 -14.86 0.89 6.83
CA THR A 80 -14.48 0.69 5.42
C THR A 80 -13.26 -0.23 5.32
N THR A 81 -13.17 -0.99 4.22
CA THR A 81 -11.95 -1.74 3.90
C THR A 81 -10.97 -0.78 3.22
N ALA A 82 -9.82 -0.59 3.84
CA ALA A 82 -8.68 0.04 3.19
C ALA A 82 -7.79 -1.04 2.56
N TYR A 83 -7.19 -0.70 1.43
CA TYR A 83 -6.25 -1.51 0.67
C TYR A 83 -4.88 -0.84 0.70
N LEU A 84 -3.83 -1.60 0.98
CA LEU A 84 -2.44 -1.17 0.88
C LEU A 84 -1.81 -1.87 -0.32
N GLY A 85 -1.37 -1.09 -1.30
CA GLY A 85 -0.69 -1.55 -2.52
C GLY A 85 0.80 -1.18 -2.48
N ILE A 86 1.65 -2.15 -2.84
CA ILE A 86 3.10 -1.98 -3.02
C ILE A 86 3.44 -2.29 -4.47
N GLU A 87 3.94 -1.30 -5.21
CA GLU A 87 4.26 -1.43 -6.63
C GLU A 87 5.71 -1.00 -6.92
N GLY A 88 6.38 -1.73 -7.82
CA GLY A 88 7.78 -1.51 -8.16
C GLY A 88 8.79 -2.20 -7.23
N PRO A 89 10.06 -1.74 -7.18
CA PRO A 89 10.55 -0.55 -7.88
C PRO A 89 10.61 -0.77 -9.41
N ASP A 90 9.96 0.12 -10.17
CA ASP A 90 10.03 0.18 -11.64
C ASP A 90 10.83 1.42 -12.03
N ASP A 91 11.87 1.28 -12.85
CA ASP A 91 12.84 2.34 -13.16
C ASP A 91 13.39 3.06 -11.91
N GLY A 92 13.51 2.32 -10.80
CA GLY A 92 13.99 2.81 -9.51
C GLY A 92 12.95 3.57 -8.69
N LEU A 93 11.67 3.58 -9.09
CA LEU A 93 10.57 4.19 -8.35
C LEU A 93 9.72 3.11 -7.65
N LEU A 94 9.67 3.17 -6.32
CA LEU A 94 8.81 2.35 -5.47
C LEU A 94 7.61 3.18 -5.01
N GLN A 95 6.40 2.71 -5.30
CA GLN A 95 5.15 3.36 -4.91
C GLN A 95 4.43 2.53 -3.85
N VAL A 96 3.91 3.22 -2.83
CA VAL A 96 3.21 2.61 -1.71
C VAL A 96 1.98 3.43 -1.39
N GLU A 97 0.81 2.81 -1.49
CA GLU A 97 -0.45 3.54 -1.43
C GLU A 97 -1.49 2.84 -0.57
N ILE A 98 -2.33 3.67 0.06
CA ILE A 98 -3.52 3.26 0.76
C ILE A 98 -4.73 3.82 0.04
N VAL A 99 -5.62 2.93 -0.39
CA VAL A 99 -6.94 3.28 -0.96
C VAL A 99 -8.02 2.88 0.03
N ALA A 100 -8.80 3.84 0.51
CA ALA A 100 -10.03 3.58 1.27
C ALA A 100 -11.21 3.75 0.32
N ASP A 101 -11.88 2.65 0.00
CA ASP A 101 -12.98 2.63 -0.96
C ASP A 101 -14.29 2.18 -0.30
N HIS A 102 -15.29 3.06 -0.34
CA HIS A 102 -16.62 2.78 0.18
C HIS A 102 -17.56 2.10 -0.84
N ALA A 103 -17.22 2.13 -2.13
CA ALA A 103 -18.01 1.50 -3.19
C ALA A 103 -17.84 -0.03 -3.25
N GLY A 104 -16.84 -0.58 -2.54
CA GLY A 104 -16.60 -2.02 -2.49
C GLY A 104 -15.89 -2.57 -3.73
N SER A 105 -15.16 -1.71 -4.45
CA SER A 105 -14.30 -2.12 -5.55
C SER A 105 -13.17 -2.99 -5.04
N GLN A 106 -12.64 -3.80 -5.97
CA GLN A 106 -11.54 -4.70 -5.70
C GLN A 106 -10.23 -4.00 -6.07
N TRP A 107 -9.52 -3.45 -5.08
CA TRP A 107 -8.21 -2.84 -5.26
C TRP A 107 -7.08 -3.84 -4.98
N CYS A 108 -5.96 -3.63 -5.70
CA CYS A 108 -4.83 -4.54 -5.90
C CYS A 108 -5.22 -5.97 -6.33
#